data_AF-A0A4R1X4P7-F1
#
_entry.id   AF-A0A4R1X4P7-F1
#
_cell.length_a   1.000
_cell.length_b   1.000
_cell.length_c   1.000
_cell.angle_alpha   90.00
_cell.angle_beta   90.00
_cell.angle_gamma   90.00
#
_symmetry.space_group_name_H-M   'P 1'
#
loop_
_entity.id
_entity.type
_entity.pdbx_description
1 polymer ?
#
loop_
_entity_poly.entity_id
_entity_poly.type
_entity_poly.pdbx_seq_one_letter_code
_entity_poly.pdbx_strand_id
1 'polypeptide(L)'
;MTTENNMTQTPAATLTEYIDSTAGEGNLNSAGNCLEWSEDLRGGIAEWLKGRIEANAGADDPADLALEDLREVLENLEGAVYDVRHFITAYFEQSGALANVRAAILAFDAMPTDANRLKLMEVSEPLVWHVIPMDAATKAIIRKYASNRLWRSNVHYGTVWSIAHQNFNPALIVPEAA
;
A
#
# COMPACT_ATOMS: atom_id res chain seq x y z
N MET A 1 31.48 33.17 10.87
CA MET A 1 30.23 32.82 10.16
C MET A 1 30.06 31.32 10.30
N THR A 2 29.15 30.91 11.18
CA THR A 2 28.85 29.50 11.47
C THR A 2 27.55 29.17 10.77
N THR A 3 27.59 28.22 9.85
CA THR A 3 26.44 27.77 9.07
C THR A 3 25.72 26.69 9.87
N GLU A 4 24.72 27.07 10.66
CA GLU A 4 23.74 26.12 11.21
C GLU A 4 22.64 25.93 10.18
N ASN A 5 22.75 24.86 9.39
CA ASN A 5 21.61 24.31 8.67
C ASN A 5 21.19 23.03 9.40
N ASN A 6 20.65 23.21 10.61
CA ASN A 6 19.87 22.17 11.26
C ASN A 6 18.56 22.03 10.47
N MET A 7 18.58 21.23 9.40
CA MET A 7 17.36 20.63 8.89
C MET A 7 16.78 19.83 10.05
N THR A 8 15.78 20.40 10.69
CA THR A 8 14.97 19.75 11.71
C THR A 8 14.26 18.61 11.02
N GLN A 9 14.88 17.43 11.02
CA GLN A 9 14.18 16.20 10.70
C GLN A 9 13.11 16.05 11.78
N THR A 10 11.86 16.30 11.42
CA THR A 10 10.72 15.91 12.24
C THR A 10 10.89 14.43 12.58
N PRO A 11 10.85 14.03 13.85
CA PRO A 11 10.94 12.63 14.22
C PRO A 11 9.92 11.82 13.41
N ALA A 12 10.33 10.65 12.90
CA ALA A 12 9.42 9.73 12.25
C ALA A 12 8.27 9.41 13.21
N ALA A 13 7.04 9.76 12.84
CA ALA A 13 5.89 9.47 13.68
C ALA A 13 5.76 7.96 13.87
N THR A 14 5.58 7.53 15.12
CA THR A 14 5.15 6.17 15.43
C THR A 14 3.74 5.93 14.86
N LEU A 15 3.38 4.66 14.64
CA LEU A 15 2.02 4.33 14.20
C LEU A 15 0.95 4.88 15.15
N THR A 16 1.21 4.85 16.46
CA THR A 16 0.34 5.44 17.48
C THR A 16 0.18 6.95 17.29
N GLU A 17 1.28 7.70 17.14
CA GLU A 17 1.22 9.14 16.90
C GLU A 17 0.51 9.49 15.58
N TYR A 18 0.60 8.62 14.58
CA TYR A 18 -0.14 8.81 13.33
C TYR A 18 -1.63 8.56 13.49
N ILE A 19 -2.03 7.50 14.21
CA ILE A 19 -3.44 7.21 14.53
C ILE A 19 -4.08 8.40 15.26
N ASP A 20 -3.37 8.99 16.21
CA ASP A 20 -3.86 10.12 17.02
C ASP A 20 -3.82 11.47 16.27
N SER A 21 -3.33 11.50 15.03
CA SER A 21 -3.32 12.71 14.20
C SER A 21 -4.67 12.90 13.49
N THR A 22 -5.03 14.14 13.15
CA THR A 22 -6.27 14.43 12.38
C THR A 22 -6.33 13.67 11.05
N ALA A 23 -5.19 13.43 10.41
CA ALA A 23 -5.13 12.69 9.16
C ALA A 23 -5.35 11.18 9.38
N GLY A 24 -4.75 10.60 10.42
CA GLY A 24 -4.94 9.19 10.78
C GLY A 24 -6.36 8.90 11.23
N GLU A 25 -6.86 9.71 12.17
CA GLU A 25 -8.24 9.65 12.68
C GLU A 25 -9.26 9.83 11.55
N GLY A 26 -9.06 10.82 10.68
CA GLY A 26 -9.98 11.09 9.55
C GLY A 26 -10.11 9.89 8.60
N ASN A 27 -8.99 9.26 8.23
CA ASN A 27 -9.02 8.08 7.35
C ASN A 27 -9.65 6.86 8.05
N LEU A 28 -9.34 6.63 9.32
CA LEU A 28 -9.89 5.47 10.06
C LEU A 28 -11.39 5.64 10.36
N ASN A 29 -11.84 6.84 10.72
CA ASN A 29 -13.27 7.12 10.92
C ASN A 29 -14.05 6.99 9.61
N SER A 30 -13.49 7.48 8.50
CA SER A 30 -14.09 7.31 7.17
C SER A 30 -14.22 5.83 6.79
N ALA A 31 -13.13 5.06 6.96
CA ALA A 31 -13.16 3.62 6.73
C ALA A 31 -14.16 2.89 7.64
N GLY A 32 -14.26 3.29 8.91
CA GLY A 32 -15.24 2.77 9.88
C GLY A 32 -16.68 2.98 9.40
N ASN A 33 -17.04 4.20 9.00
CA ASN A 33 -18.37 4.52 8.47
C ASN A 33 -18.73 3.65 7.25
N CYS A 34 -17.76 3.39 6.37
CA CYS A 34 -17.95 2.51 5.22
C CYS A 34 -18.08 1.02 5.59
N LEU A 35 -17.48 0.57 6.69
CA LEU A 35 -17.52 -0.83 7.15
C LEU A 35 -18.78 -1.19 7.94
N GLU A 36 -19.48 -0.22 8.55
CA GLU A 36 -20.73 -0.48 9.28
C GLU A 36 -21.78 -1.18 8.40
N TRP A 37 -21.83 -0.85 7.11
CA TRP A 37 -22.74 -1.46 6.13
C TRP A 37 -22.34 -2.89 5.72
N SER A 38 -21.13 -3.33 6.07
CA SER A 38 -20.60 -4.65 5.73
C SER A 38 -20.75 -5.69 6.84
N GLU A 39 -21.14 -5.26 8.06
CA GLU A 39 -21.28 -6.18 9.21
C GLU A 39 -22.34 -7.26 8.96
N ASP A 40 -23.37 -6.93 8.19
CA ASP A 40 -24.45 -7.84 7.80
C ASP A 40 -24.01 -8.95 6.84
N LEU A 41 -22.88 -8.78 6.14
CA LEU A 41 -22.33 -9.79 5.22
C LEU A 41 -21.49 -10.87 5.92
N ARG A 42 -21.18 -10.72 7.22
CA ARG A 42 -20.31 -11.64 7.97
C ARG A 42 -20.86 -13.08 8.06
N GLY A 43 -22.17 -13.25 7.86
CA GLY A 43 -22.83 -14.56 7.81
C GLY A 43 -22.76 -15.28 6.45
N GLY A 44 -22.27 -14.60 5.40
CA GLY A 44 -22.25 -15.11 4.03
C GLY A 44 -23.14 -14.30 3.08
N ILE A 45 -22.58 -13.89 1.94
CA ILE A 45 -23.27 -13.06 0.92
C ILE A 45 -24.51 -13.76 0.37
N ALA A 46 -24.46 -15.09 0.19
CA ALA A 46 -25.58 -15.85 -0.38
C ALA A 46 -26.79 -15.92 0.56
N GLU A 47 -26.55 -16.13 1.86
CA GLU A 47 -27.57 -16.15 2.91
C GLU A 47 -28.19 -14.78 3.10
N TRP A 48 -27.37 -13.73 3.09
CA TRP A 48 -27.85 -12.35 3.15
C TRP A 48 -28.76 -12.00 1.95
N LEU A 49 -28.34 -12.32 0.73
CA LEU A 49 -29.13 -12.08 -0.49
C LEU A 49 -30.49 -12.79 -0.45
N LYS A 50 -30.52 -14.05 0.00
CA LYS A 50 -31.79 -14.79 0.18
C LYS A 50 -32.72 -14.07 1.16
N GLY A 51 -32.17 -13.62 2.30
CA GLY A 51 -32.92 -12.85 3.29
C GLY A 51 -33.47 -11.53 2.73
N ARG A 52 -32.71 -10.81 1.89
CA ARG A 52 -33.17 -9.57 1.24
C ARG A 52 -34.29 -9.82 0.21
N ILE A 53 -34.17 -10.87 -0.59
CA ILE A 53 -35.21 -11.27 -1.55
C ILE A 53 -36.50 -11.63 -0.81
N GLU A 54 -36.39 -12.43 0.25
CA GLU A 54 -37.54 -12.83 1.08
C GLU A 54 -38.19 -11.63 1.77
N ALA A 55 -37.39 -10.70 2.31
CA ALA A 55 -37.89 -9.48 2.95
C ALA A 55 -38.61 -8.53 1.98
N ASN A 56 -38.24 -8.55 0.70
CA ASN A 56 -38.84 -7.71 -0.34
C ASN A 56 -39.87 -8.46 -1.21
N ALA A 57 -40.32 -9.67 -0.84
CA ALA A 57 -41.14 -10.53 -1.69
C ALA A 57 -42.46 -9.94 -2.22
N GLY A 58 -42.93 -8.83 -1.63
CA GLY A 58 -44.11 -8.08 -2.09
C GLY A 58 -43.82 -6.92 -3.06
N ALA A 59 -42.56 -6.65 -3.40
CA ALA A 59 -42.16 -5.65 -4.39
C ALA A 59 -42.31 -6.18 -5.82
N ASP A 60 -42.31 -5.28 -6.80
CA ASP A 60 -42.42 -5.63 -8.23
C ASP A 60 -41.20 -6.45 -8.72
N ASP A 61 -39.99 -6.18 -8.20
CA ASP A 61 -38.79 -7.00 -8.41
C ASP A 61 -37.92 -7.11 -7.13
N PRO A 62 -38.20 -8.09 -6.26
CA PRO A 62 -37.47 -8.28 -5.01
C PRO A 62 -36.00 -8.68 -5.19
N ALA A 63 -35.66 -9.28 -6.33
CA ALA A 63 -34.30 -9.73 -6.63
C ALA A 63 -33.42 -8.57 -7.10
N ASP A 64 -33.96 -7.69 -7.93
CA ASP A 64 -33.27 -6.48 -8.38
C ASP A 64 -32.92 -5.57 -7.19
N LEU A 65 -33.88 -5.34 -6.27
CA LEU A 65 -33.65 -4.58 -5.04
C LEU A 65 -32.51 -5.16 -4.18
N ALA A 66 -32.45 -6.48 -4.03
CA ALA A 66 -31.38 -7.14 -3.28
C ALA A 66 -30.00 -6.99 -3.96
N LEU A 67 -29.95 -6.94 -5.30
CA LEU A 67 -28.72 -6.70 -6.04
C LEU A 67 -28.28 -5.23 -6.00
N GLU A 68 -29.23 -4.29 -6.02
CA GLU A 68 -28.95 -2.88 -5.80
C GLU A 68 -28.33 -2.63 -4.41
N ASP A 69 -28.92 -3.21 -3.36
CA ASP A 69 -28.38 -3.14 -2.01
C ASP A 69 -26.97 -3.74 -1.94
N LEU A 70 -26.74 -4.89 -2.59
CA LEU A 70 -25.41 -5.52 -2.62
C LEU A 70 -24.39 -4.63 -3.32
N ARG A 71 -24.78 -3.93 -4.39
CA ARG A 71 -23.91 -2.97 -5.07
C ARG A 71 -23.50 -1.85 -4.13
N GLU A 72 -24.44 -1.27 -3.39
CA GLU A 72 -24.13 -0.22 -2.40
C GLU A 72 -23.17 -0.72 -1.30
N VAL A 73 -23.35 -1.94 -0.81
CA VAL A 73 -22.42 -2.54 0.16
C VAL A 73 -21.02 -2.73 -0.45
N LEU A 74 -20.94 -3.18 -1.70
CA LEU A 74 -19.66 -3.34 -2.40
C LEU A 74 -18.95 -1.99 -2.66
N GLU A 75 -19.70 -0.95 -3.03
CA GLU A 75 -19.17 0.40 -3.22
C GLU A 75 -18.62 0.97 -1.90
N ASN A 76 -19.34 0.77 -0.79
CA ASN A 76 -18.88 1.15 0.54
C ASN A 76 -17.63 0.36 0.98
N LEU A 77 -17.61 -0.96 0.74
CA LEU A 77 -16.42 -1.78 1.01
C LEU A 77 -15.20 -1.33 0.18
N GLU A 78 -15.41 -0.97 -1.09
CA GLU A 78 -14.35 -0.40 -1.92
C GLU A 78 -13.84 0.93 -1.33
N GLY A 79 -14.75 1.80 -0.88
CA GLY A 79 -14.43 3.03 -0.15
C GLY A 79 -13.59 2.78 1.10
N ALA A 80 -13.99 1.83 1.95
CA ALA A 80 -13.23 1.44 3.13
C ALA A 80 -11.82 0.94 2.78
N VAL A 81 -11.70 0.09 1.76
CA VAL A 81 -10.40 -0.40 1.28
C VAL A 81 -9.53 0.75 0.77
N TYR A 82 -10.12 1.70 0.05
CA TYR A 82 -9.43 2.90 -0.42
C TYR A 82 -8.89 3.73 0.76
N ASP A 83 -9.72 4.03 1.76
CA ASP A 83 -9.35 4.85 2.92
C ASP A 83 -8.26 4.19 3.76
N VAL A 84 -8.34 2.86 3.98
CA VAL A 84 -7.28 2.11 4.68
C VAL A 84 -5.97 2.12 3.89
N ARG A 85 -6.01 2.00 2.56
CA ARG A 85 -4.80 2.10 1.72
C ARG A 85 -4.21 3.50 1.78
N HIS A 86 -5.05 4.53 1.81
CA HIS A 86 -4.61 5.91 1.95
C HIS A 86 -3.95 6.14 3.31
N PHE A 87 -4.57 5.65 4.39
CA PHE A 87 -4.00 5.65 5.74
C PHE A 87 -2.61 5.02 5.77
N ILE A 88 -2.46 3.79 5.23
CA ILE A 88 -1.16 3.08 5.20
C ILE A 88 -0.12 3.88 4.42
N THR A 89 -0.50 4.42 3.25
CA THR A 89 0.41 5.19 2.41
C THR A 89 0.91 6.45 3.12
N ALA A 90 0.00 7.22 3.71
CA ALA A 90 0.32 8.45 4.41
C ALA A 90 1.13 8.20 5.70
N TYR A 91 0.88 7.11 6.42
CA TYR A 91 1.73 6.68 7.53
C TYR A 91 3.19 6.44 7.08
N PHE A 92 3.39 5.68 6.00
CA PHE A 92 4.74 5.40 5.50
C PHE A 92 5.42 6.64 4.89
N GLU A 93 4.65 7.60 4.40
CA GLU A 93 5.16 8.90 3.97
C GLU A 93 5.64 9.72 5.18
N GLN A 94 4.81 9.86 6.21
CA GLN A 94 5.13 10.66 7.41
C GLN A 94 6.26 10.05 8.26
N SER A 95 6.35 8.72 8.33
CA SER A 95 7.48 8.05 9.00
C SER A 95 8.80 8.14 8.23
N GLY A 96 8.79 8.69 6.99
CA GLY A 96 9.98 8.81 6.14
C GLY A 96 10.41 7.50 5.48
N ALA A 97 9.67 6.40 5.68
CA ALA A 97 9.99 5.11 5.10
C ALA A 97 10.01 5.15 3.58
N LEU A 98 9.04 5.81 2.94
CA LEU A 98 9.01 5.97 1.48
C LEU A 98 10.21 6.76 0.95
N ALA A 99 10.61 7.82 1.66
CA ALA A 99 11.78 8.63 1.29
C ALA A 99 13.09 7.80 1.39
N ASN A 100 13.23 7.00 2.45
CA ASN A 100 14.38 6.14 2.66
C ASN A 100 14.49 5.05 1.58
N VAL A 101 13.38 4.39 1.24
CA VAL A 101 13.35 3.41 0.14
C VAL A 101 13.70 4.08 -1.17
N ARG A 102 13.13 5.25 -1.48
CA ARG A 102 13.44 5.99 -2.71
C ARG A 102 14.92 6.36 -2.80
N ALA A 103 15.53 6.82 -1.71
CA ALA A 103 16.95 7.12 -1.66
C ALA A 103 17.80 5.86 -1.93
N ALA A 104 17.46 4.71 -1.34
CA ALA A 104 18.15 3.46 -1.59
C ALA A 104 17.98 2.95 -3.03
N ILE A 105 16.80 3.15 -3.64
CA ILE A 105 16.56 2.84 -5.06
C ILE A 105 17.51 3.65 -5.96
N LEU A 106 17.64 4.95 -5.69
CA LEU A 106 18.53 5.83 -6.46
C LEU A 106 20.00 5.47 -6.27
N ALA A 107 20.42 5.16 -5.03
CA ALA A 107 21.77 4.70 -4.75
C ALA A 107 22.08 3.37 -5.48
N PHE A 108 21.12 2.45 -5.49
CA PHE A 108 21.26 1.18 -6.19
C PHE A 108 21.28 1.34 -7.72
N ASP A 109 20.49 2.24 -8.31
CA ASP A 109 20.55 2.53 -9.77
C ASP A 109 21.88 3.16 -10.16
N ALA A 110 22.42 4.04 -9.33
CA ALA A 110 23.72 4.68 -9.56
C ALA A 110 24.89 3.70 -9.44
N MET A 111 24.82 2.77 -8.49
CA MET A 111 25.86 1.77 -8.24
C MET A 111 25.23 0.46 -7.79
N PRO A 112 24.91 -0.47 -8.71
CA PRO A 112 24.19 -1.70 -8.38
C PRO A 112 25.11 -2.77 -7.80
N THR A 113 25.70 -2.52 -6.63
CA THR A 113 26.51 -3.50 -5.89
C THR A 113 25.65 -4.36 -4.98
N ASP A 114 26.21 -5.47 -4.48
CA ASP A 114 25.53 -6.29 -3.48
C ASP A 114 25.29 -5.51 -2.18
N ALA A 115 26.25 -4.70 -1.73
CA ALA A 115 26.04 -3.80 -0.59
C ALA A 115 24.81 -2.89 -0.75
N ASN A 116 24.64 -2.24 -1.91
CA ASN A 116 23.48 -1.38 -2.16
C ASN A 116 22.19 -2.18 -2.33
N ARG A 117 22.24 -3.40 -2.88
CA ARG A 117 21.09 -4.32 -2.95
C ARG A 117 20.63 -4.72 -1.54
N LEU A 118 21.56 -5.09 -0.65
CA LEU A 118 21.26 -5.43 0.74
C LEU A 118 20.68 -4.23 1.50
N LYS A 119 21.22 -3.02 1.27
CA LYS A 119 20.64 -1.81 1.87
C LYS A 119 19.21 -1.56 1.37
N LEU A 120 18.97 -1.75 0.07
CA LEU A 120 17.63 -1.64 -0.52
C LEU A 120 16.66 -2.64 0.10
N MET A 121 17.09 -3.89 0.35
CA MET A 121 16.29 -4.88 1.07
C MET A 121 15.97 -4.40 2.49
N GLU A 122 16.97 -4.02 3.27
CA GLU A 122 16.81 -3.57 4.66
C GLU A 122 15.79 -2.43 4.78
N VAL A 123 15.92 -1.38 3.98
CA VAL A 123 15.02 -0.22 4.09
C VAL A 123 13.61 -0.48 3.56
N SER A 124 13.42 -1.49 2.69
CA SER A 124 12.12 -1.81 2.10
C SER A 124 11.36 -2.91 2.83
N GLU A 125 12.01 -3.61 3.76
CA GLU A 125 11.39 -4.66 4.58
C GLU A 125 10.12 -4.21 5.33
N PRO A 126 10.05 -3.01 5.94
CA PRO A 126 8.84 -2.60 6.65
C PRO A 126 7.63 -2.37 5.73
N LEU A 127 7.84 -2.25 4.42
CA LEU A 127 6.78 -1.97 3.44
C LEU A 127 6.27 -3.24 2.77
N VAL A 128 6.87 -4.41 3.05
CA VAL A 128 6.53 -5.68 2.39
C VAL A 128 5.04 -5.95 2.51
N TRP A 129 4.44 -6.47 1.43
CA TRP A 129 3.00 -6.78 1.32
C TRP A 129 2.05 -5.57 1.28
N HIS A 130 2.54 -4.34 1.46
CA HIS A 130 1.72 -3.15 1.30
C HIS A 130 1.68 -2.67 -0.16
N VAL A 131 0.47 -2.54 -0.70
CA VAL A 131 0.23 -2.02 -2.05
C VAL A 131 0.27 -0.49 -2.02
N ILE A 132 1.49 0.06 -1.96
CA ILE A 132 1.74 1.50 -1.92
C ILE A 132 2.23 1.97 -3.30
N PRO A 133 1.48 2.85 -3.99
CA PRO A 133 1.83 3.33 -5.32
C PRO A 133 3.24 3.92 -5.39
N MET A 134 3.88 3.74 -6.53
CA MET A 134 5.21 4.26 -6.82
C MET A 134 5.14 5.12 -8.08
N ASP A 135 5.82 6.26 -8.08
CA ASP A 135 5.87 7.14 -9.25
C ASP A 135 6.55 6.43 -10.44
N ALA A 136 6.21 6.88 -11.65
CA ALA A 136 6.63 6.20 -12.88
C ALA A 136 8.16 6.12 -13.04
N ALA A 137 8.90 7.14 -12.56
CA ALA A 137 10.36 7.18 -12.68
C ALA A 137 11.02 6.17 -11.74
N THR A 138 10.64 6.17 -10.47
CA THR A 138 11.13 5.20 -9.47
C THR A 138 10.73 3.77 -9.87
N LYS A 139 9.52 3.58 -10.40
CA LYS A 139 9.03 2.30 -10.91
C LYS A 139 9.85 1.78 -12.09
N ALA A 140 10.25 2.67 -13.01
CA ALA A 140 11.07 2.32 -14.16
C ALA A 140 12.47 1.82 -13.75
N ILE A 141 13.07 2.39 -12.70
CA ILE A 141 14.36 1.95 -12.15
C ILE A 141 14.25 0.50 -11.67
N ILE A 142 13.34 0.21 -10.73
CA ILE A 142 13.22 -1.13 -10.13
C ILE A 142 12.86 -2.19 -11.16
N ARG A 143 12.04 -1.85 -12.18
CA ARG A 143 11.70 -2.75 -13.28
C ARG A 143 12.90 -3.31 -14.02
N LYS A 144 14.00 -2.56 -14.15
CA LYS A 144 15.25 -3.03 -14.80
C LYS A 144 15.80 -4.27 -14.10
N TYR A 145 15.71 -4.29 -12.78
CA TYR A 145 16.31 -5.30 -11.91
C TYR A 145 15.43 -6.53 -11.68
N ALA A 146 14.14 -6.46 -12.01
CA ALA A 146 13.24 -7.61 -11.90
C ALA A 146 13.54 -8.70 -12.94
N SER A 147 13.70 -9.94 -12.46
CA SER A 147 14.12 -11.11 -13.23
C SER A 147 13.10 -11.57 -14.28
N ASN A 148 11.81 -11.34 -14.05
CA ASN A 148 10.75 -11.81 -14.95
C ASN A 148 9.64 -10.77 -15.20
N ARG A 149 8.78 -11.08 -16.19
CA ARG A 149 7.71 -10.19 -16.65
C ARG A 149 6.68 -9.89 -15.55
N LEU A 150 6.33 -10.86 -14.71
CA LEU A 150 5.31 -10.70 -13.66
C LEU A 150 5.71 -9.60 -12.67
N TRP A 151 6.95 -9.67 -12.16
CA TRP A 151 7.48 -8.67 -11.24
C TRP A 151 7.70 -7.30 -11.89
N ARG A 152 8.00 -7.26 -13.19
CA ARG A 152 8.09 -5.98 -13.94
C ARG A 152 6.74 -5.27 -14.04
N SER A 153 5.64 -5.99 -14.24
CA SER A 153 4.31 -5.37 -14.29
C SER A 153 3.84 -4.89 -12.92
N ASN A 154 4.16 -5.62 -11.85
CA ASN A 154 3.61 -5.41 -10.51
C ASN A 154 4.56 -4.66 -9.55
N VAL A 155 5.29 -3.65 -10.03
CA VAL A 155 6.18 -2.87 -9.16
C VAL A 155 5.40 -1.81 -8.37
N HIS A 156 5.51 -1.89 -7.05
CA HIS A 156 5.07 -0.91 -6.05
C HIS A 156 6.02 -0.98 -4.84
N TYR A 157 5.96 -0.04 -3.89
CA TYR A 157 6.95 0.01 -2.80
C TYR A 157 7.02 -1.32 -2.00
N GLY A 158 5.88 -1.94 -1.68
CA GLY A 158 5.87 -3.24 -1.00
C GLY A 158 6.37 -4.46 -1.79
N THR A 159 6.74 -4.31 -3.07
CA THR A 159 7.42 -5.37 -3.84
C THR A 159 8.93 -5.21 -3.91
N VAL A 160 9.48 -4.06 -3.49
CA VAL A 160 10.90 -3.73 -3.66
C VAL A 160 11.78 -4.76 -2.94
N TRP A 161 11.44 -5.13 -1.71
CA TRP A 161 12.14 -6.17 -0.96
C TRP A 161 12.14 -7.50 -1.71
N SER A 162 10.97 -7.97 -2.19
CA SER A 162 10.87 -9.25 -2.91
C SER A 162 11.64 -9.23 -4.23
N ILE A 163 11.70 -8.07 -4.89
CA ILE A 163 12.53 -7.89 -6.08
C ILE A 163 14.00 -7.98 -5.70
N ALA A 164 14.47 -7.20 -4.73
CA ALA A 164 15.89 -7.16 -4.33
C ALA A 164 16.38 -8.47 -3.68
N HIS A 165 15.51 -9.23 -3.02
CA HIS A 165 15.85 -10.45 -2.30
C HIS A 165 15.84 -11.69 -3.20
N GLN A 166 14.71 -11.99 -3.84
CA GLN A 166 14.46 -13.30 -4.46
C GLN A 166 14.12 -13.23 -5.96
N ASN A 167 13.81 -12.04 -6.49
CA ASN A 167 13.42 -11.87 -7.90
C ASN A 167 14.32 -10.88 -8.65
N PHE A 168 15.54 -10.67 -8.19
CA PHE A 168 16.48 -9.78 -8.86
C PHE A 168 17.20 -10.51 -9.99
N ASN A 169 17.68 -9.75 -10.97
CA ASN A 169 18.58 -10.25 -12.00
C ASN A 169 20.05 -10.07 -11.54
N PRO A 170 20.75 -11.13 -11.10
CA PRO A 170 22.11 -11.02 -10.59
C PRO A 170 23.14 -10.58 -11.63
N ALA A 171 22.85 -10.76 -12.92
CA ALA A 171 23.74 -10.31 -13.99
C ALA A 171 23.86 -8.78 -14.09
N LEU A 172 23.00 -8.03 -13.39
CA LEU A 172 23.03 -6.56 -13.36
C LEU A 172 23.81 -6.00 -12.15
N ILE A 173 24.32 -6.86 -11.28
CA ILE A 173 25.15 -6.43 -10.15
C ILE A 173 26.58 -6.17 -10.63
N VAL A 174 27.14 -5.03 -10.23
CA VAL A 174 28.55 -4.70 -10.50
C VAL A 174 29.43 -5.13 -9.32
N PRO A 175 30.67 -5.56 -9.58
CA PRO A 175 31.64 -5.85 -8.53
C PRO A 175 31.89 -4.61 -7.65
N GLU A 176 32.14 -4.85 -6.37
CA GLU A 176 32.54 -3.79 -5.44
C GLU A 176 33.94 -3.28 -5.80
N ALA A 177 34.14 -1.97 -5.75
CA ALA A 177 35.46 -1.38 -5.90
C ALA A 177 36.29 -1.75 -4.67
N ALA A 178 37.46 -2.37 -4.89
CA ALA A 178 38.39 -2.80 -3.86
C ALA A 178 39.11 -1.62 -3.18
#